data_AF-K1SMM3-F1
#
_entry.id   AF-K1SMM3-F1
#
_cell.length_a   1.000
_cell.length_b   1.000
_cell.length_c   1.000
_cell.angle_alpha   90.00
_cell.angle_beta   90.00
_cell.angle_gamma   90.00
#
_symmetry.space_group_name_H-M   'P 1'
#
loop_
_entity.id
_entity.type
_entity.pdbx_description
1 polymer ?
#
loop_
_entity_poly.entity_id
_entity_poly.type
_entity_poly.pdbx_seq_one_letter_code
_entity_poly.pdbx_strand_id
1 'polypeptide(L)'
;YNTMRMWQGVSAYSDYEGIVSPAYTILKPVADIDAKYFSYLFKLPETVFLFYRFSQGLVDDTRNLKYENFKKITVRYPSDRREQTAIAKVLSTADREIDLLRQDIDQEKQKKKALMQLLLTGIVRVTPCH
;
A
#
# COMPACT_ATOMS: atom_id res chain seq x y z
N TYR A 1 18.55 8.27 5.63
CA TYR A 1 17.49 9.23 6.00
C TYR A 1 16.26 8.89 5.18
N ASN A 2 15.12 8.61 5.81
CA ASN A 2 13.87 8.35 5.09
C ASN A 2 13.30 9.68 4.62
N THR A 3 13.57 10.02 3.36
CA THR A 3 12.97 11.17 2.69
C THR A 3 11.52 10.86 2.29
N MET A 4 10.70 11.89 2.07
CA MET A 4 9.34 11.70 1.54
C MET A 4 9.44 11.31 0.06
N ARG A 5 9.46 10.00 -0.21
CA ARG A 5 9.58 9.43 -1.56
C ARG A 5 8.24 9.17 -2.23
N MET A 6 7.27 10.07 -2.03
CA MET A 6 5.95 9.95 -2.65
C MET A 6 6.01 9.99 -4.18
N TRP A 7 7.07 10.57 -4.76
CA TRP A 7 7.34 10.50 -6.21
C TRP A 7 7.61 9.07 -6.72
N GLN A 8 7.90 8.12 -5.84
CA GLN A 8 7.98 6.67 -6.14
C GLN A 8 6.68 5.93 -5.76
N GLY A 9 5.61 6.65 -5.39
CA GLY A 9 4.38 6.06 -4.87
C GLY A 9 4.46 5.61 -3.41
N VAL A 10 5.55 5.92 -2.71
CA VAL A 10 5.74 5.51 -1.31
C VAL A 10 4.89 6.39 -0.39
N SER A 11 3.77 5.84 0.06
CA SER A 11 2.90 6.41 1.10
C SER A 11 2.17 5.28 1.83
N ALA A 12 1.80 5.53 3.09
CA ALA A 12 1.11 4.55 3.91
C ALA A 12 -0.04 5.22 4.68
N TYR A 13 -1.11 4.46 4.85
CA TYR A 13 -2.24 4.78 5.70
C TYR A 13 -2.21 3.88 6.94
N SER A 14 -2.62 4.41 8.09
CA SER A 14 -2.69 3.69 9.36
C SER A 14 -4.02 3.97 10.04
N ASP A 15 -4.72 2.91 10.43
CA ASP A 15 -5.88 2.96 11.32
C ASP A 15 -5.49 3.07 12.81
N TYR A 16 -4.21 2.89 13.12
CA TYR A 16 -3.71 2.83 14.49
C TYR A 16 -3.13 4.17 14.96
N GLU A 17 -3.41 4.50 16.21
CA GLU A 17 -2.70 5.53 16.96
C GLU A 17 -1.37 4.95 17.47
N GLY A 18 -0.26 5.66 17.25
CA GLY A 18 1.06 5.18 17.62
C GLY A 18 2.18 6.17 17.38
N ILE A 19 3.39 5.77 17.77
CA ILE A 19 4.62 6.56 17.61
C ILE A 19 5.27 6.18 16.28
N VAL A 20 5.64 7.19 15.50
CA VAL A 20 6.43 7.01 14.27
C VAL A 20 7.78 7.71 14.41
N SER A 21 8.77 7.22 13.68
CA SER A 21 10.08 7.88 13.61
C SER A 21 9.92 9.34 13.14
N PRO A 22 10.64 10.31 13.72
CA PRO A 22 10.66 11.70 13.26
C PRO A 22 11.09 11.86 11.79
N ALA A 23 11.64 10.81 11.17
CA ALA A 23 11.97 10.80 9.75
C ALA A 23 10.74 10.77 8.83
N TYR A 24 9.56 10.37 9.32
CA TYR A 24 8.34 10.35 8.52
C TYR A 24 7.59 11.68 8.60
N THR A 25 7.12 12.16 7.46
CA THR A 25 6.15 13.26 7.43
C THR A 25 4.75 12.68 7.66
N ILE A 26 4.11 13.10 8.75
CA ILE A 26 2.76 12.69 9.11
C ILE A 26 1.77 13.71 8.53
N LEU A 27 0.79 13.22 7.79
CA LEU A 27 -0.33 14.02 7.30
C LEU A 27 -1.57 13.70 8.14
N LYS A 28 -2.25 14.74 8.61
CA LYS A 28 -3.54 14.59 9.31
C LYS A 28 -4.65 15.13 8.40
N PRO A 29 -5.71 14.36 8.14
CA PRO A 29 -6.83 14.85 7.35
C PRO A 29 -7.49 16.03 8.07
N VAL A 30 -7.92 17.02 7.30
CA VAL A 30 -8.84 18.07 7.78
C VAL A 30 -10.27 17.53 7.82
N ALA A 31 -11.22 18.35 8.28
CA ALA A 31 -12.64 18.02 8.21
C ALA A 31 -13.05 17.63 6.78
N ASP A 32 -14.03 16.73 6.65
CA ASP A 32 -14.60 16.27 5.37
C ASP A 32 -13.66 15.48 4.42
N ILE A 33 -12.47 15.12 4.89
CA ILE A 33 -11.54 14.23 4.17
C ILE A 33 -11.57 12.81 4.75
N ASP A 34 -11.76 11.83 3.87
CA ASP A 34 -11.52 10.41 4.18
C ASP A 34 -10.05 10.06 3.88
N ALA A 35 -9.28 9.76 4.92
CA ALA A 35 -7.86 9.48 4.79
C ALA A 35 -7.55 8.20 4.00
N LYS A 36 -8.45 7.20 4.05
CA LYS A 36 -8.28 5.95 3.31
C LYS A 36 -8.50 6.17 1.83
N TYR A 37 -9.49 6.96 1.45
CA TYR A 37 -9.67 7.43 0.06
C TYR A 37 -8.40 8.12 -0.46
N PHE A 38 -7.84 9.07 0.29
CA PHE A 38 -6.62 9.76 -0.12
C PHE A 38 -5.40 8.83 -0.23
N SER A 39 -5.35 7.75 0.55
CA SER A 39 -4.30 6.73 0.42
C SER A 39 -4.33 6.02 -0.95
N TYR A 40 -5.51 5.85 -1.55
CA TYR A 40 -5.66 5.36 -2.91
C TYR A 40 -5.34 6.46 -3.93
N LEU A 41 -5.87 7.67 -3.72
CA LEU A 41 -5.63 8.82 -4.60
C LEU A 41 -4.12 9.10 -4.77
N PHE A 42 -3.34 9.00 -3.70
CA PHE A 42 -1.89 9.23 -3.70
C PHE A 42 -1.11 8.17 -4.48
N LYS A 43 -1.72 7.02 -4.77
CA LYS A 43 -1.12 5.95 -5.57
C LYS A 43 -1.48 6.04 -7.06
N LEU A 44 -2.39 6.93 -7.46
CA LEU A 44 -2.72 7.11 -8.87
C LEU A 44 -1.52 7.65 -9.66
N PRO A 45 -1.28 7.18 -10.90
CA PRO A 45 -0.16 7.62 -11.72
C PRO A 45 -0.09 9.15 -11.89
N GLU A 46 -1.24 9.80 -12.05
CA GLU A 46 -1.34 11.25 -12.19
C GLU A 46 -0.89 11.96 -10.91
N THR A 47 -1.32 11.47 -9.75
CA THR A 47 -0.93 12.03 -8.45
C THR A 47 0.56 11.79 -8.16
N VAL A 48 1.07 10.59 -8.45
CA VAL A 48 2.50 10.28 -8.32
C VAL A 48 3.34 11.15 -9.25
N PHE A 49 2.86 11.41 -10.47
CA PHE A 49 3.52 12.34 -11.39
C PHE A 49 3.51 13.78 -10.86
N LEU A 50 2.44 14.23 -10.20
CA LEU A 50 2.45 15.51 -9.49
C LEU A 50 3.52 15.52 -8.38
N PHE A 51 3.60 14.47 -7.56
CA PHE A 51 4.64 14.35 -6.54
C PHE A 51 6.05 14.41 -7.14
N TYR A 52 6.26 13.76 -8.28
CA TYR A 52 7.51 13.85 -9.03
C TYR A 52 7.84 15.29 -9.46
N ARG A 53 6.88 16.00 -10.08
CA ARG A 53 7.10 17.38 -10.55
C ARG A 53 7.44 18.38 -9.44
N PHE A 54 6.94 18.16 -8.24
CA PHE A 54 7.18 19.02 -7.08
C PHE A 54 8.37 18.57 -6.22
N SER A 55 8.99 17.44 -6.55
CA SER A 55 10.19 16.94 -5.88
C SER A 55 11.44 17.66 -6.39
N GLN A 56 12.47 17.75 -5.54
CA GLN A 56 13.73 18.40 -5.87
C GLN A 56 14.92 17.50 -5.54
N GLY A 57 15.95 17.52 -6.38
CA GLY A 57 17.20 16.78 -6.22
C GLY A 57 17.99 16.77 -7.53
N LEU A 58 19.33 16.74 -7.45
CA LEU A 58 20.20 16.74 -8.63
C LEU A 58 20.23 15.37 -9.33
N VAL A 59 20.18 14.31 -8.53
CA VAL A 59 20.11 12.92 -8.99
C VAL A 59 18.96 12.19 -8.29
N ASP A 60 18.50 11.10 -8.89
CA ASP A 60 17.33 10.33 -8.45
C ASP A 60 17.37 9.94 -6.96
N ASP A 61 18.52 9.47 -6.47
CA ASP A 61 18.69 9.06 -5.07
C ASP A 61 18.61 10.22 -4.07
N THR A 62 18.84 11.45 -4.52
CA THR A 62 18.76 12.66 -3.70
C THR A 62 17.40 13.36 -3.80
N ARG A 63 16.51 12.88 -4.68
CA ARG A 63 15.23 13.52 -4.94
C ARG A 63 14.27 13.33 -3.77
N ASN A 64 13.74 14.44 -3.27
CA ASN A 64 12.85 14.47 -2.10
C ASN A 64 11.68 15.43 -2.33
N LEU A 65 10.48 15.01 -1.93
CA LEU A 65 9.32 15.89 -1.86
C LEU A 65 9.27 16.56 -0.48
N LYS A 66 9.82 17.76 -0.35
CA LYS A 66 9.70 18.51 0.91
C LYS A 66 8.25 18.90 1.17
N TYR A 67 7.82 18.90 2.44
CA TYR A 67 6.46 19.28 2.83
C TYR A 67 6.02 20.65 2.27
N GLU A 68 6.96 21.61 2.23
CA GLU A 68 6.72 22.95 1.67
C GLU A 68 6.33 22.96 0.19
N ASN A 69 6.76 21.95 -0.58
CA ASN A 69 6.33 21.77 -1.96
C ASN A 69 5.08 20.87 -2.05
N PHE A 70 5.00 19.84 -1.20
CA PHE A 70 3.83 18.97 -1.10
C PHE A 70 2.53 19.78 -0.88
N LYS A 71 2.52 20.73 0.06
CA LYS A 71 1.32 21.53 0.39
C LYS A 71 0.83 22.45 -0.75
N LYS A 72 1.63 22.64 -1.81
CA LYS A 72 1.26 23.43 -3.00
C LYS A 72 0.54 22.60 -4.06
N ILE A 73 0.57 21.27 -3.92
CA ILE A 73 -0.03 20.35 -4.88
C ILE A 73 -1.55 20.41 -4.71
N THR A 74 -2.24 20.63 -5.83
CA THR A 74 -3.70 20.59 -5.89
C THR A 74 -4.14 19.37 -6.67
N VAL A 75 -5.08 18.60 -6.12
CA VAL A 75 -5.68 17.42 -6.74
C VAL A 75 -7.19 17.60 -6.80
N ARG A 76 -7.83 16.98 -7.79
CA ARG A 76 -9.30 16.92 -7.88
C ARG A 76 -9.78 15.71 -7.09
N TYR A 77 -10.82 15.91 -6.28
CA TYR A 77 -11.44 14.86 -5.48
C TYR A 77 -12.91 15.22 -5.19
N PRO A 78 -13.78 14.25 -4.85
CA PRO A 78 -15.15 14.51 -4.47
C PRO A 78 -15.22 15.30 -3.16
N SER A 79 -15.98 16.40 -3.13
CA SER A 79 -16.14 17.19 -1.90
C SER A 79 -17.00 16.49 -0.84
N ASP A 80 -17.89 15.57 -1.24
CA ASP A 80 -18.69 14.79 -0.30
C ASP A 80 -17.85 13.66 0.31
N ARG A 81 -17.66 13.72 1.63
CA ARG A 81 -16.98 12.68 2.41
C ARG A 81 -17.65 11.31 2.25
N ARG A 82 -18.98 11.25 2.13
CA ARG A 82 -19.71 9.98 1.97
C ARG A 82 -19.33 9.27 0.67
N GLU A 83 -19.17 10.04 -0.40
CA GLU A 83 -18.70 9.53 -1.69
C GLU A 83 -17.25 9.02 -1.57
N GLN A 84 -16.37 9.78 -0.93
CA GLN A 84 -14.98 9.35 -0.68
C GLN A 84 -14.94 8.02 0.10
N THR A 85 -15.71 7.90 1.19
CA THR A 85 -15.80 6.68 2.00
C THR A 85 -16.37 5.51 1.20
N ALA A 86 -17.39 5.74 0.35
CA ALA A 86 -17.96 4.69 -0.50
C ALA A 86 -16.92 4.14 -1.50
N ILE A 87 -16.17 5.02 -2.15
CA ILE A 87 -15.08 4.64 -3.07
C ILE A 87 -14.00 3.86 -2.30
N ALA A 88 -13.54 4.38 -1.17
CA ALA A 88 -12.51 3.74 -0.36
C ALA A 88 -12.95 2.34 0.13
N LYS A 89 -14.23 2.17 0.46
CA LYS A 89 -14.79 0.88 0.86
C LYS A 89 -14.65 -0.14 -0.26
N VAL A 90 -15.10 0.19 -1.47
CA VAL A 90 -15.03 -0.71 -2.64
C VAL A 90 -13.58 -1.13 -2.91
N LEU A 91 -12.65 -0.18 -2.96
CA LEU A 91 -11.23 -0.47 -3.19
C LEU A 91 -10.65 -1.34 -2.07
N SER A 92 -10.98 -1.06 -0.82
CA SER A 92 -10.47 -1.84 0.30
C SER A 92 -11.05 -3.25 0.42
N THR A 93 -12.26 -3.47 -0.10
CA THR A 93 -12.81 -4.81 -0.23
C THR A 93 -12.01 -5.63 -1.24
N ALA A 94 -11.67 -5.03 -2.39
CA ALA A 94 -10.84 -5.69 -3.40
C ALA A 94 -9.43 -5.98 -2.87
N ASP A 95 -8.79 -5.03 -2.17
CA ASP A 95 -7.48 -5.26 -1.54
C ASP A 95 -7.53 -6.43 -0.55
N ARG A 96 -8.57 -6.46 0.30
CA ARG A 96 -8.76 -7.55 1.26
C ARG A 96 -8.90 -8.90 0.57
N GLU A 97 -9.65 -8.96 -0.54
CA GLU A 97 -9.79 -10.18 -1.33
C GLU A 97 -8.45 -10.64 -1.91
N ILE A 98 -7.67 -9.71 -2.47
CA ILE A 98 -6.32 -9.99 -2.98
C ILE A 98 -5.41 -10.54 -1.86
N ASP A 99 -5.47 -9.95 -0.68
CA ASP A 99 -4.65 -10.39 0.45
C ASP A 99 -5.04 -11.79 0.94
N LEU A 100 -6.33 -12.11 1.01
CA LEU A 100 -6.82 -13.46 1.34
C LEU A 100 -6.35 -14.48 0.31
N LEU A 101 -6.48 -14.18 -0.98
CA LEU A 101 -6.03 -15.08 -2.05
C LEU A 101 -4.52 -15.32 -2.00
N ARG A 102 -3.72 -14.30 -1.66
CA ARG A 102 -2.27 -14.46 -1.46
C ARG A 102 -1.96 -15.38 -0.28
N GLN A 103 -2.69 -15.23 0.83
CA GLN A 103 -2.54 -16.11 1.99
C GLN A 103 -2.88 -17.56 1.65
N ASP A 104 -3.95 -17.80 0.90
CA ASP A 104 -4.34 -19.14 0.45
C ASP A 104 -3.27 -19.77 -0.44
N ILE A 105 -2.74 -19.01 -1.41
CA ILE A 105 -1.64 -19.46 -2.27
C ILE A 105 -0.42 -19.87 -1.45
N ASP A 106 -0.05 -19.09 -0.44
CA ASP A 106 1.12 -19.39 0.39
C ASP A 106 0.89 -20.58 1.32
N GLN A 107 -0.33 -20.75 1.85
CA GLN A 107 -0.71 -21.96 2.59
C GLN A 107 -0.63 -23.21 1.70
N GLU A 108 -1.14 -23.16 0.47
CA GLU A 108 -1.08 -24.28 -0.46
C GLU A 108 0.36 -24.64 -0.86
N LYS A 109 1.22 -23.64 -1.08
CA LYS A 109 2.66 -23.86 -1.29
C LYS A 109 3.30 -24.56 -0.08
N GLN A 110 2.95 -24.14 1.13
CA GLN A 110 3.50 -24.73 2.34
C GLN A 110 3.01 -26.17 2.55
N LYS A 111 1.72 -26.46 2.31
CA LYS A 111 1.17 -27.82 2.32
C LYS A 111 1.87 -28.71 1.31
N LYS A 112 2.04 -28.24 0.07
CA LYS A 112 2.77 -28.96 -0.98
C LYS A 112 4.20 -29.27 -0.55
N LYS A 113 4.92 -28.29 0.02
CA LYS A 113 6.29 -28.49 0.50
C LYS A 113 6.37 -29.52 1.63
N ALA A 114 5.46 -29.44 2.60
CA ALA A 114 5.38 -30.39 3.71
C ALA A 114 5.07 -31.81 3.21
N LEU A 115 4.10 -31.96 2.30
CA LEU A 115 3.75 -33.24 1.71
C LEU A 115 4.93 -33.84 0.93
N MET A 116 5.62 -33.04 0.12
CA MET A 116 6.83 -33.49 -0.59
C MET A 116 7.90 -33.99 0.39
N GLN A 117 8.12 -33.31 1.50
CA GLN A 117 9.05 -33.74 2.54
C GLN A 117 8.64 -35.09 3.15
N LEU A 118 7.35 -35.28 3.44
CA LEU A 118 6.82 -36.54 3.99
C LEU A 118 6.92 -37.71 3.00
N LEU A 119 6.74 -37.45 1.70
CA LEU A 119 6.90 -38.45 0.64
C LEU A 119 8.38 -38.85 0.46
N LEU A 120 9.28 -37.87 0.40
CA LEU A 120 10.73 -38.11 0.25
C LEU A 120 11.36 -38.80 1.46
N THR A 121 10.82 -38.55 2.65
CA THR A 121 11.24 -39.25 3.89
C THR A 121 10.55 -40.60 4.07
N GLY A 122 9.62 -40.98 3.17
CA GLY A 122 8.94 -42.27 3.19
C GLY A 122 7.91 -42.45 4.32
N ILE A 123 7.60 -41.37 5.05
CA ILE A 123 6.60 -41.36 6.13
C ILE A 123 5.19 -41.52 5.55
N VAL A 124 4.94 -40.91 4.39
CA VAL A 124 3.69 -41.06 3.62
C VAL A 124 4.02 -41.75 2.29
N ARG A 125 3.18 -42.67 1.84
CA ARG A 125 3.31 -43.35 0.54
C ARG A 125 2.03 -43.17 -0.26
N VAL A 126 2.18 -42.95 -1.56
CA VAL A 126 1.03 -42.91 -2.48
C VAL A 126 0.74 -44.34 -2.93
N THR A 127 -0.39 -44.89 -2.53
CA THR A 127 -0.89 -46.15 -3.08
C THR A 127 -1.50 -45.88 -4.46
N PRO A 128 -1.06 -46.57 -5.53
CA PRO A 128 -1.74 -46.47 -6.82
C PRO A 128 -3.15 -47.09 -6.66
N CYS A 129 -4.18 -46.35 -7.04
CA CYS A 129 -5.49 -46.95 -7.27
C CYS A 129 -5.43 -47.66 -8.64
N HIS A 130 -5.63 -48.97 -8.64
CA HIS A 130 -5.83 -49.79 -9.84
C HIS A 130 -7.31 -49.83 -10.22
#